data_AF-A0A1X6ZNA0-F1
#
_entry.id   AF-A0A1X6ZNA0-F1
#
_cell.length_a   1.000
_cell.length_b   1.000
_cell.length_c   1.000
_cell.angle_alpha   90.00
_cell.angle_beta   90.00
_cell.angle_gamma   90.00
#
_symmetry.space_group_name_H-M   'P 1'
#
loop_
_entity.id
_entity.type
_entity.pdbx_description
1 polymer ?
#
loop_
_entity_poly.entity_id
_entity_poly.type
_entity_poly.pdbx_seq_one_letter_code
_entity_poly.pdbx_strand_id
1 'polypeptide(L)'
;MQTVSLSLFRYRSVLSRLWALWMMGEARWFLSRHPDLQFWKLCGSGTGEGFTPVPNTGIYAILAVWPDADTARRHVTTSRLWARYRRRATEHWTLFLDPIESRGRWSGEVPFSPRRDDGAGPVAALTRATLRPSRAARFWRQQPDVSRLIGANRDVLFKIGIGEVPLLQQITFSVWPDTDAMARFARASGPHAAAIAAVREGGWFREELYARFRISGETGSWDGQSPRIPMESSA
;
A
#
# COMPACT_ATOMS: atom_id res chain seq x y z
N MET A 1 9.90 9.90 -15.27
CA MET A 1 9.69 8.45 -15.12
C MET A 1 8.56 8.29 -14.14
N GLN A 2 7.50 7.53 -14.46
CA GLN A 2 6.34 7.46 -13.58
C GLN A 2 6.76 7.07 -12.16
N THR A 3 6.29 7.83 -11.18
CA THR A 3 6.58 7.61 -9.75
C THR A 3 5.27 7.50 -8.99
N VAL A 4 5.20 6.52 -8.10
CA VAL A 4 4.07 6.30 -7.20
C VAL A 4 4.46 6.78 -5.82
N SER A 5 3.60 7.56 -5.17
CA SER A 5 3.75 7.91 -3.77
C SER A 5 2.74 7.13 -2.93
N LEU A 6 3.22 6.48 -1.86
CA LEU A 6 2.36 5.92 -0.82
C LEU A 6 2.57 6.72 0.46
N SER A 7 1.61 7.58 0.81
CA SER A 7 1.62 8.37 2.04
C SER A 7 0.76 7.71 3.11
N LEU A 8 1.33 7.43 4.28
CA LEU A 8 0.65 6.91 5.47
C LEU A 8 0.54 8.00 6.53
N PHE A 9 -0.59 8.05 7.22
CA PHE A 9 -0.88 9.02 8.27
C PHE A 9 -1.46 8.33 9.50
N ARG A 10 -0.87 8.58 10.66
CA ARG A 10 -1.31 8.05 11.96
C ARG A 10 -2.04 9.11 12.76
N TYR A 11 -3.19 8.75 13.33
CA TYR A 11 -4.05 9.61 14.12
C TYR A 11 -4.34 9.00 15.50
N ARG A 12 -3.92 9.71 16.55
CA ARG A 12 -4.12 9.28 17.94
C ARG A 12 -5.44 9.77 18.54
N SER A 13 -5.82 11.03 18.32
CA SER A 13 -7.02 11.62 18.93
C SER A 13 -8.30 11.20 18.21
N VAL A 14 -9.40 11.07 18.95
CA VAL A 14 -10.72 10.73 18.39
C VAL A 14 -11.15 11.75 17.34
N LEU A 15 -10.97 13.04 17.61
CA LEU A 15 -11.30 14.12 16.67
C LEU A 15 -10.51 14.02 15.36
N SER A 16 -9.21 13.72 15.42
CA SER A 16 -8.41 13.55 14.19
C SER A 16 -8.81 12.28 13.41
N ARG A 17 -9.20 11.21 14.10
CA ARG A 17 -9.70 9.98 13.46
C ARG A 17 -11.04 10.21 12.75
N LEU A 18 -11.98 10.89 13.40
CA LEU A 18 -13.26 11.28 12.79
C LEU A 18 -13.04 12.20 11.59
N TRP A 19 -12.12 13.15 11.71
CA TRP A 19 -11.73 14.00 10.58
C TRP A 19 -11.14 13.18 9.42
N ALA A 20 -10.25 12.23 9.70
CA ALA A 20 -9.66 11.39 8.68
C ALA A 20 -10.70 10.50 7.98
N LEU A 21 -11.66 9.96 8.74
CA LEU A 21 -12.81 9.24 8.18
C LEU A 21 -13.62 10.12 7.24
N TRP A 22 -13.91 11.35 7.64
CA TRP A 22 -14.62 12.30 6.78
C TRP A 22 -13.82 12.66 5.51
N MET A 23 -12.49 12.78 5.61
CA MET A 23 -11.63 13.00 4.45
C MET A 23 -11.65 11.85 3.44
N MET A 24 -12.09 10.63 3.80
CA MET A 24 -12.31 9.55 2.82
C MET A 24 -13.38 9.89 1.78
N GLY A 25 -14.29 10.82 2.09
CA GLY A 25 -15.22 11.42 1.15
C GLY A 25 -14.64 12.69 0.51
N GLU A 26 -14.32 13.70 1.33
CA GLU A 26 -13.94 15.03 0.82
C GLU A 26 -12.67 15.01 -0.05
N ALA A 27 -11.63 14.26 0.34
CA ALA A 27 -10.37 14.25 -0.40
C ALA A 27 -10.53 13.74 -1.84
N ARG A 28 -11.57 12.94 -2.12
CA ARG A 28 -11.84 12.40 -3.46
C ARG A 28 -12.04 13.52 -4.47
N TRP A 29 -12.72 14.60 -4.07
CA TRP A 29 -12.98 15.77 -4.92
C TRP A 29 -11.69 16.55 -5.23
N PHE A 30 -10.83 16.72 -4.23
CA PHE A 30 -9.53 17.36 -4.41
C PHE A 30 -8.61 16.52 -5.31
N LEU A 31 -8.59 15.20 -5.12
CA LEU A 31 -7.75 14.28 -5.90
C LEU A 31 -8.25 14.15 -7.34
N SER A 32 -9.56 14.07 -7.57
CA SER A 32 -10.12 13.96 -8.93
C SER A 32 -9.89 15.19 -9.80
N ARG A 33 -9.54 16.34 -9.21
CA ARG A 33 -9.29 17.61 -9.89
C ARG A 33 -7.82 18.01 -9.87
N HIS A 34 -6.95 17.14 -9.35
CA HIS A 34 -5.54 17.43 -9.26
C HIS A 34 -4.90 17.29 -10.65
N PRO A 35 -4.29 18.35 -11.20
CA PRO A 35 -3.91 18.39 -12.63
C PRO A 35 -2.87 17.31 -13.00
N ASP A 36 -1.95 17.00 -12.10
CA ASP A 36 -0.83 16.09 -12.37
C ASP A 36 -1.04 14.64 -11.88
N LEU A 37 -2.22 14.32 -11.32
CA LEU A 37 -2.50 12.96 -10.86
C LEU A 37 -2.94 12.08 -12.04
N GLN A 38 -2.18 11.02 -12.29
CA GLN A 38 -2.52 10.02 -13.29
C GLN A 38 -3.49 8.96 -12.73
N PHE A 39 -3.35 8.65 -11.44
CA PHE A 39 -4.20 7.70 -10.72
C PHE A 39 -4.08 7.95 -9.21
N TRP A 40 -5.13 7.66 -8.44
CA TRP A 40 -5.09 7.83 -6.99
C TRP A 40 -6.08 6.93 -6.26
N LYS A 41 -5.75 6.65 -4.99
CA LYS A 41 -6.55 5.84 -4.08
C LYS A 41 -6.46 6.37 -2.66
N LEU A 42 -7.63 6.45 -2.02
CA LEU A 42 -7.77 6.73 -0.59
C LEU A 42 -8.09 5.43 0.12
N CYS A 43 -7.31 5.10 1.13
CA CYS A 43 -7.45 3.83 1.82
C CYS A 43 -7.51 4.05 3.34
N GLY A 44 -8.40 3.31 4.01
CA GLY A 44 -8.27 3.03 5.44
C GLY A 44 -7.30 1.88 5.66
N SER A 45 -7.04 1.52 6.92
CA SER A 45 -6.26 0.33 7.29
C SER A 45 -7.09 -0.65 8.11
N GLY A 46 -6.66 -1.90 8.19
CA GLY A 46 -7.20 -2.87 9.14
C GLY A 46 -6.38 -2.90 10.45
N THR A 47 -6.92 -3.47 11.51
CA THR A 47 -6.17 -3.66 12.77
C THR A 47 -5.07 -4.72 12.64
N GLY A 48 -4.03 -4.59 13.46
CA GLY A 48 -2.81 -5.40 13.35
C GLY A 48 -2.09 -5.10 12.04
N GLU A 49 -1.81 -6.15 11.27
CA GLU A 49 -1.15 -6.07 9.96
C GLU A 49 -2.11 -5.65 8.83
N GLY A 50 -3.37 -5.34 9.12
CA GLY A 50 -4.36 -4.91 8.13
C GLY A 50 -5.06 -6.03 7.36
N PHE A 51 -4.81 -7.30 7.73
CA PHE A 51 -5.45 -8.49 7.15
C PHE A 51 -6.68 -8.97 7.94
N THR A 52 -7.18 -8.15 8.86
CA THR A 52 -8.35 -8.48 9.69
C THR A 52 -9.58 -7.73 9.18
N PRO A 53 -10.80 -8.27 9.40
CA PRO A 53 -12.04 -7.59 9.03
C PRO A 53 -12.33 -6.37 9.94
N VAL A 54 -11.54 -6.17 10.99
CA VAL A 54 -11.71 -5.09 11.96
C VAL A 54 -11.01 -3.83 11.44
N PRO A 55 -11.74 -2.74 11.16
CA PRO A 55 -11.14 -1.50 10.67
C PRO A 55 -10.23 -0.86 11.73
N ASN A 56 -9.07 -0.38 11.30
CA ASN A 56 -8.22 0.51 12.08
C ASN A 56 -8.51 1.96 11.64
N THR A 57 -9.21 2.69 12.51
CA THR A 57 -9.54 4.10 12.28
C THR A 57 -8.38 5.04 12.60
N GLY A 58 -7.22 4.51 12.98
CA GLY A 58 -6.04 5.28 13.36
C GLY A 58 -5.04 5.48 12.24
N ILE A 59 -5.10 4.71 11.15
CA ILE A 59 -4.16 4.83 10.02
C ILE A 59 -4.93 4.93 8.70
N TYR A 60 -4.59 5.93 7.92
CA TYR A 60 -5.12 6.16 6.57
C TYR A 60 -3.97 6.37 5.59
N ALA A 61 -4.23 6.04 4.33
CA ALA A 61 -3.24 6.12 3.27
C ALA A 61 -3.77 6.83 2.03
N ILE A 62 -2.86 7.53 1.35
CA ILE A 62 -3.07 8.07 0.00
C ILE A 62 -2.04 7.42 -0.90
N LEU A 63 -2.51 6.67 -1.90
CA LEU A 63 -1.68 6.24 -3.02
C LEU A 63 -1.94 7.17 -4.19
N ALA A 64 -0.89 7.68 -4.82
CA ALA A 64 -0.97 8.60 -5.94
C ALA A 64 0.10 8.27 -6.97
N VAL A 65 -0.25 8.38 -8.25
CA VAL A 65 0.62 8.11 -9.39
C VAL A 65 0.88 9.41 -10.13
N TRP A 66 2.15 9.69 -10.37
CA TRP A 66 2.68 10.95 -10.89
C TRP A 66 3.51 10.69 -12.16
N PRO A 67 3.59 11.68 -13.08
CA PRO A 67 4.39 11.54 -14.30
C PRO A 67 5.90 11.37 -14.03
N ASP A 68 6.39 11.96 -12.93
CA ASP A 68 7.79 11.95 -12.55
C ASP A 68 8.02 12.17 -11.04
N ALA A 69 9.24 11.85 -10.60
CA ALA A 69 9.66 11.94 -9.21
C ALA A 69 9.65 13.37 -8.65
N ASP A 70 9.99 14.38 -9.47
CA ASP A 70 10.01 15.78 -9.04
C ASP A 70 8.59 16.28 -8.81
N THR A 71 7.67 15.96 -9.71
CA THR A 71 6.24 16.21 -9.59
C THR A 71 5.67 15.52 -8.34
N ALA A 72 6.01 14.24 -8.12
CA ALA A 72 5.60 13.51 -6.92
C ALA A 72 6.08 14.21 -5.63
N ARG A 73 7.39 14.53 -5.54
CA ARG A 73 7.98 15.17 -4.36
C ARG A 73 7.41 16.56 -4.11
N ARG A 74 7.25 17.37 -5.16
CA ARG A 74 6.62 18.70 -5.07
C ARG A 74 5.23 18.59 -4.50
N HIS A 75 4.33 17.80 -5.09
CA HIS A 75 2.93 17.77 -4.64
C HIS A 75 2.75 17.14 -3.27
N VAL A 76 3.46 16.05 -2.97
CA VAL A 76 3.44 15.48 -1.61
C VAL A 76 3.86 16.53 -0.59
N THR A 77 4.83 17.38 -0.91
CA THR A 77 5.35 18.40 0.01
C THR A 77 4.45 19.64 0.09
N THR A 78 4.04 20.20 -1.05
CA THR A 78 3.44 21.54 -1.13
C THR A 78 1.92 21.53 -1.28
N SER A 79 1.30 20.44 -1.73
CA SER A 79 -0.14 20.41 -1.96
C SER A 79 -0.92 20.56 -0.66
N ARG A 80 -1.94 21.43 -0.70
CA ARG A 80 -2.82 21.73 0.44
C ARG A 80 -3.46 20.47 1.03
N LEU A 81 -3.79 19.49 0.21
CA LEU A 81 -4.38 18.23 0.65
C LEU A 81 -3.43 17.48 1.60
N TRP A 82 -2.21 17.16 1.17
CA TRP A 82 -1.22 16.47 2.01
C TRP A 82 -0.89 17.29 3.26
N ALA A 83 -0.79 18.62 3.16
CA ALA A 83 -0.60 19.49 4.32
C ALA A 83 -1.75 19.37 5.35
N ARG A 84 -3.02 19.27 4.90
CA ARG A 84 -4.17 19.07 5.80
C ARG A 84 -4.07 17.75 6.57
N TYR A 85 -3.65 16.67 5.92
CA TYR A 85 -3.42 15.37 6.56
C TYR A 85 -2.28 15.46 7.59
N ARG A 86 -1.10 15.96 7.18
CA ARG A 86 0.06 16.12 8.07
C ARG A 86 -0.24 16.95 9.32
N ARG A 87 -0.99 18.06 9.18
CA ARG A 87 -1.34 18.94 10.31
C ARG A 87 -2.14 18.26 11.42
N ARG A 88 -2.86 17.17 11.12
CA ARG A 88 -3.67 16.43 12.11
C ARG A 88 -3.08 15.09 12.50
N ALA A 89 -2.16 14.57 11.70
CA ALA A 89 -1.47 13.33 11.96
C ALA A 89 -0.44 13.52 13.08
N THR A 90 -0.36 12.55 13.98
CA THR A 90 0.71 12.50 14.99
C THR A 90 2.02 11.98 14.39
N GLU A 91 1.92 11.26 13.29
CA GLU A 91 3.05 10.71 12.54
C GLU A 91 2.64 10.53 11.08
N HIS A 92 3.57 10.75 10.15
CA HIS A 92 3.32 10.62 8.73
C HIS A 92 4.59 10.17 8.02
N TRP A 93 4.41 9.35 6.99
CA TRP A 93 5.50 8.77 6.22
C TRP A 93 5.08 8.63 4.77
N THR A 94 5.96 8.98 3.83
CA THR A 94 5.69 8.78 2.41
C THR A 94 6.87 8.08 1.76
N LEU A 95 6.56 6.98 1.05
CA LEU A 95 7.48 6.31 0.16
C LEU A 95 7.27 6.81 -1.27
N PHE A 96 8.37 7.00 -2.00
CA PHE A 96 8.40 7.19 -3.45
C PHE A 96 8.88 5.90 -4.11
N LEU A 97 8.13 5.45 -5.10
CA LEU A 97 8.17 4.10 -5.63
C LEU A 97 8.18 4.17 -7.16
N ASP A 98 9.16 3.54 -7.78
CA ASP A 98 9.24 3.45 -9.23
C ASP A 98 8.75 2.06 -9.67
N PRO A 99 7.70 1.96 -10.51
CA PRO A 99 7.15 0.67 -10.91
C PRO A 99 8.16 -0.13 -11.76
N ILE A 100 8.42 -1.37 -11.35
CA ILE A 100 9.33 -2.30 -12.05
C ILE A 100 8.60 -3.52 -12.61
N GLU A 101 7.45 -3.87 -12.03
CA GLU A 101 6.52 -4.84 -12.58
C GLU A 101 5.09 -4.45 -12.22
N SER A 102 4.15 -4.70 -13.12
CA SER A 102 2.72 -4.53 -12.87
C SER A 102 1.92 -5.52 -13.70
N ARG A 103 0.98 -6.22 -13.07
CA ARG A 103 0.05 -7.17 -13.70
C ARG A 103 -1.34 -7.01 -13.11
N GLY A 104 -2.36 -7.02 -13.96
CA GLY A 104 -3.75 -6.91 -13.54
C GLY A 104 -4.31 -5.49 -13.62
N ARG A 105 -5.42 -5.24 -12.93
CA ARG A 105 -6.16 -3.97 -13.01
C ARG A 105 -6.58 -3.48 -11.64
N TRP A 106 -6.69 -2.16 -11.50
CA TRP A 106 -7.26 -1.52 -10.33
C TRP A 106 -8.34 -0.55 -10.76
N SER A 107 -9.59 -0.84 -10.37
CA SER A 107 -10.74 -0.01 -10.73
C SER A 107 -10.96 0.09 -12.23
N GLY A 108 -10.68 -1.00 -12.94
CA GLY A 108 -10.85 -1.08 -14.37
C GLY A 108 -9.71 -0.45 -15.16
N GLU A 109 -8.58 -0.08 -14.55
CA GLU A 109 -7.43 0.55 -15.22
C GLU A 109 -6.12 -0.18 -14.95
N VAL A 110 -5.08 0.07 -15.76
CA VAL A 110 -3.71 -0.39 -15.51
C VAL A 110 -2.90 0.81 -15.00
N PRO A 111 -2.83 1.05 -13.67
CA PRO A 111 -2.36 2.33 -13.15
C PRO A 111 -0.84 2.51 -13.19
N PHE A 112 -0.08 1.43 -13.35
CA PHE A 112 1.36 1.45 -13.26
C PHE A 112 2.00 1.06 -14.59
N SER A 113 2.96 1.87 -15.03
CA SER A 113 3.75 1.68 -16.25
C SER A 113 5.16 1.24 -15.87
N PRO A 114 5.39 -0.09 -15.73
CA PRO A 114 6.68 -0.59 -15.27
C PRO A 114 7.79 -0.33 -16.29
N ARG A 115 8.99 -0.10 -15.77
CA ARG A 115 10.21 -0.07 -16.57
C ARG A 115 11.17 -1.16 -16.12
N ARG A 116 12.11 -1.49 -17.01
CA ARG A 116 13.22 -2.36 -16.67
C ARG A 116 13.96 -1.81 -15.45
N ASP A 117 14.21 -2.71 -14.52
CA ASP A 117 14.92 -2.47 -13.27
C ASP A 117 16.25 -3.18 -13.33
N ASP A 118 17.32 -2.38 -13.29
CA ASP A 118 18.70 -2.87 -13.28
C ASP A 118 19.37 -2.56 -11.92
N GLY A 119 18.60 -2.08 -10.93
CA GLY A 119 19.10 -1.66 -9.62
C GLY A 119 19.18 -2.78 -8.58
N ALA A 120 19.99 -2.56 -7.55
CA ALA A 120 20.04 -3.37 -6.33
C ALA A 120 19.37 -2.64 -5.15
N GLY A 121 19.09 -3.36 -4.06
CA GLY A 121 18.52 -2.82 -2.83
C GLY A 121 17.02 -3.07 -2.62
N PRO A 122 16.39 -2.33 -1.68
CA PRO A 122 15.03 -2.61 -1.22
C PRO A 122 13.96 -2.54 -2.30
N VAL A 123 13.03 -3.49 -2.23
CA VAL A 123 11.88 -3.59 -3.14
C VAL A 123 10.57 -3.57 -2.39
N ALA A 124 9.58 -2.92 -2.96
CA ALA A 124 8.22 -2.94 -2.44
C ALA A 124 7.31 -3.81 -3.29
N ALA A 125 6.41 -4.55 -2.65
CA ALA A 125 5.37 -5.33 -3.30
C ALA A 125 3.99 -4.82 -2.88
N LEU A 126 3.12 -4.60 -3.87
CA LEU A 126 1.72 -4.26 -3.69
C LEU A 126 0.86 -5.35 -4.32
N THR A 127 0.00 -5.95 -3.52
CA THR A 127 -1.08 -6.82 -4.02
C THR A 127 -2.40 -6.17 -3.69
N ARG A 128 -3.28 -6.07 -4.68
CA ARG A 128 -4.62 -5.51 -4.52
C ARG A 128 -5.63 -6.52 -5.04
N ALA A 129 -6.71 -6.73 -4.29
CA ALA A 129 -7.78 -7.64 -4.67
C ALA A 129 -9.16 -7.06 -4.33
N THR A 130 -10.13 -7.26 -5.24
CA THR A 130 -11.55 -7.04 -4.98
C THR A 130 -12.24 -8.38 -4.80
N LEU A 131 -12.73 -8.65 -3.59
CA LEU A 131 -13.49 -9.85 -3.27
C LEU A 131 -14.85 -9.83 -3.97
N ARG A 132 -15.29 -11.00 -4.46
CA ARG A 132 -16.68 -11.21 -4.83
C ARG A 132 -17.54 -11.18 -3.55
N PRO A 133 -18.61 -10.37 -3.48
CA PRO A 133 -19.46 -10.31 -2.28
C PRO A 133 -19.95 -11.68 -1.81
N SER A 134 -20.31 -12.56 -2.75
CA SER A 134 -20.75 -13.94 -2.47
C SER A 134 -19.66 -14.86 -1.90
N ARG A 135 -18.38 -14.47 -1.96
CA ARG A 135 -17.24 -15.24 -1.46
C ARG A 135 -16.56 -14.60 -0.24
N ALA A 136 -16.91 -13.35 0.09
CA ALA A 136 -16.26 -12.58 1.16
C ALA A 136 -16.29 -13.32 2.51
N ALA A 137 -17.44 -13.85 2.93
CA ALA A 137 -17.54 -14.59 4.21
C ALA A 137 -16.61 -15.80 4.29
N ARG A 138 -16.47 -16.57 3.18
CA ARG A 138 -15.59 -17.74 3.13
C ARG A 138 -14.12 -17.32 3.19
N PHE A 139 -13.76 -16.25 2.49
CA PHE A 139 -12.41 -15.69 2.51
C PHE A 139 -11.99 -15.25 3.91
N TRP A 140 -12.82 -14.45 4.58
CA TRP A 140 -12.50 -13.92 5.92
C TRP A 140 -12.36 -15.01 7.00
N ARG A 141 -13.04 -16.15 6.85
CA ARG A 141 -12.83 -17.32 7.74
C ARG A 141 -11.46 -17.97 7.57
N GLN A 142 -10.81 -17.86 6.40
CA GLN A 142 -9.51 -18.48 6.12
C GLN A 142 -8.31 -17.53 6.29
N GLN A 143 -8.57 -16.22 6.40
CA GLN A 143 -7.54 -15.20 6.58
C GLN A 143 -6.69 -15.28 7.87
N PRO A 144 -7.19 -15.78 9.03
CA PRO A 144 -6.41 -15.77 10.28
C PRO A 144 -5.06 -16.50 10.18
N ASP A 145 -4.99 -17.59 9.42
CA ASP A 145 -3.79 -18.41 9.30
C ASP A 145 -2.70 -17.77 8.43
N VAL A 146 -3.10 -17.01 7.40
CA VAL A 146 -2.19 -16.29 6.50
C VAL A 146 -1.58 -15.06 7.18
N SER A 147 -2.41 -14.32 7.93
CA SER A 147 -1.98 -13.14 8.69
C SER A 147 -0.92 -13.48 9.74
N ARG A 148 -1.07 -14.63 10.43
CA ARG A 148 -0.10 -15.11 11.43
C ARG A 148 1.25 -15.45 10.80
N LEU A 149 1.26 -16.04 9.61
CA LEU A 149 2.49 -16.44 8.90
C LEU A 149 3.28 -15.22 8.39
N ILE A 150 2.57 -14.23 7.82
CA ILE A 150 3.16 -12.94 7.42
C ILE A 150 3.64 -12.18 8.67
N GLY A 151 2.86 -12.24 9.76
CA GLY A 151 3.15 -11.74 11.09
C GLY A 151 4.56 -12.09 11.58
N ALA A 152 4.92 -13.36 11.47
CA ALA A 152 6.14 -13.94 12.04
C ALA A 152 7.41 -13.77 11.18
N ASN A 153 7.29 -13.31 9.93
CA ASN A 153 8.45 -13.17 9.06
C ASN A 153 9.29 -11.95 9.45
N ARG A 154 10.53 -12.21 9.89
CA ARG A 154 11.48 -11.18 10.34
C ARG A 154 12.23 -10.49 9.20
N ASP A 155 12.15 -11.01 7.98
CA ASP A 155 12.88 -10.48 6.82
C ASP A 155 12.13 -9.30 6.16
N VAL A 156 10.91 -8.99 6.59
CA VAL A 156 10.09 -7.90 6.05
C VAL A 156 10.42 -6.60 6.78
N LEU A 157 10.95 -5.62 6.06
CA LEU A 157 11.31 -4.30 6.61
C LEU A 157 10.07 -3.49 7.02
N PHE A 158 8.99 -3.64 6.25
CA PHE A 158 7.71 -2.98 6.52
C PHE A 158 6.55 -3.73 5.87
N LYS A 159 5.37 -3.73 6.48
CA LYS A 159 4.13 -4.25 5.89
C LYS A 159 2.92 -3.52 6.44
N ILE A 160 1.89 -3.40 5.61
CA ILE A 160 0.60 -2.84 5.98
C ILE A 160 -0.51 -3.33 5.05
N GLY A 161 -1.63 -3.73 5.62
CA GLY A 161 -2.90 -3.91 4.91
C GLY A 161 -3.74 -2.63 4.94
N ILE A 162 -4.03 -2.10 3.76
CA ILE A 162 -4.91 -0.95 3.54
C ILE A 162 -6.08 -1.35 2.62
N GLY A 163 -7.15 -0.56 2.57
CA GLY A 163 -8.31 -0.87 1.73
C GLY A 163 -9.18 0.34 1.43
N GLU A 164 -9.81 0.34 0.25
CA GLU A 164 -10.73 1.40 -0.19
C GLU A 164 -12.13 1.24 0.42
N VAL A 165 -12.69 0.03 0.28
CA VAL A 165 -13.99 -0.37 0.83
C VAL A 165 -13.75 -1.50 1.82
N PRO A 166 -14.10 -1.30 3.12
CA PRO A 166 -13.93 -2.33 4.14
C PRO A 166 -14.50 -3.67 3.67
N LEU A 167 -13.80 -4.75 4.00
CA LEU A 167 -14.20 -6.14 3.71
C LEU A 167 -14.23 -6.57 2.23
N LEU A 168 -14.16 -5.65 1.28
CA LEU A 168 -14.33 -5.94 -0.15
C LEU A 168 -13.09 -5.64 -0.99
N GLN A 169 -12.36 -4.56 -0.67
CA GLN A 169 -11.21 -4.12 -1.45
C GLN A 169 -9.97 -4.05 -0.56
N GLN A 170 -9.13 -5.06 -0.69
CA GLN A 170 -7.90 -5.20 0.11
C GLN A 170 -6.68 -4.84 -0.72
N ILE A 171 -5.73 -4.19 -0.07
CA ILE A 171 -4.42 -3.85 -0.61
C ILE A 171 -3.40 -4.20 0.45
N THR A 172 -2.40 -4.96 0.08
CA THR A 172 -1.31 -5.37 0.97
C THR A 172 -0.05 -4.78 0.41
N PHE A 173 0.64 -3.99 1.22
CA PHE A 173 1.90 -3.39 0.86
C PHE A 173 2.99 -3.94 1.77
N SER A 174 4.15 -4.26 1.21
CA SER A 174 5.30 -4.74 1.96
C SER A 174 6.60 -4.26 1.35
N VAL A 175 7.62 -4.06 2.18
CA VAL A 175 8.98 -3.69 1.80
C VAL A 175 9.93 -4.80 2.24
N TRP A 176 10.81 -5.18 1.33
CA TRP A 176 11.77 -6.27 1.46
C TRP A 176 13.17 -5.72 1.24
N PRO A 177 14.21 -6.30 1.88
CA PRO A 177 15.59 -5.86 1.70
C PRO A 177 16.07 -6.05 0.25
N ASP A 178 15.60 -7.09 -0.42
CA ASP A 178 15.94 -7.40 -1.81
C ASP A 178 14.89 -8.31 -2.48
N THR A 179 15.04 -8.52 -3.80
CA THR A 179 14.16 -9.38 -4.61
C THR A 179 14.22 -10.85 -4.22
N ASP A 180 15.36 -11.33 -3.73
CA ASP A 180 15.56 -12.73 -3.39
C ASP A 180 14.87 -13.09 -2.08
N ALA A 181 14.91 -12.21 -1.06
CA ALA A 181 14.18 -12.33 0.19
C ALA A 181 12.67 -12.41 -0.06
N MET A 182 12.15 -11.53 -0.91
CA MET A 182 10.75 -11.57 -1.33
C MET A 182 10.42 -12.85 -2.11
N ALA A 183 11.30 -13.28 -3.04
CA ALA A 183 11.08 -14.49 -3.82
C ALA A 183 11.11 -15.76 -2.95
N ARG A 184 12.02 -15.83 -1.97
CA ARG A 184 12.07 -16.91 -0.97
C ARG A 184 10.76 -16.98 -0.20
N PHE A 185 10.21 -15.85 0.24
CA PHE A 185 8.91 -15.82 0.90
C PHE A 185 7.76 -16.28 -0.02
N ALA A 186 7.71 -15.78 -1.25
CA ALA A 186 6.65 -16.11 -2.21
C ALA A 186 6.69 -17.59 -2.67
N ARG A 187 7.89 -18.18 -2.77
CA ARG A 187 8.11 -19.56 -3.23
C ARG A 187 8.19 -20.58 -2.10
N ALA A 188 8.34 -20.15 -0.85
CA ALA A 188 8.34 -21.07 0.28
C ALA A 188 7.03 -21.87 0.29
N SER A 189 7.14 -23.17 0.02
CA SER A 189 6.05 -24.14 0.16
C SER A 189 5.47 -24.03 1.57
N GLY A 190 4.18 -23.75 1.68
CA GLY A 190 3.56 -23.52 2.98
C GLY A 190 2.16 -22.89 2.88
N PRO A 191 1.57 -22.48 4.01
CA PRO A 191 0.22 -21.92 4.07
C PRO A 191 -0.02 -20.73 3.13
N HIS A 192 1.01 -19.95 2.80
CA HIS A 192 0.92 -18.84 1.84
C HIS A 192 0.67 -19.32 0.40
N ALA A 193 1.46 -20.27 -0.10
CA ALA A 193 1.27 -20.85 -1.43
C ALA A 193 -0.07 -21.58 -1.55
N ALA A 194 -0.50 -22.30 -0.49
CA ALA A 194 -1.81 -22.94 -0.42
C ALA A 194 -2.96 -21.93 -0.43
N ALA A 195 -2.83 -20.80 0.28
CA ALA A 195 -3.82 -19.73 0.25
C ALA A 195 -3.91 -19.06 -1.13
N ILE A 196 -2.77 -18.80 -1.79
CA ILE A 196 -2.75 -18.27 -3.16
C ILE A 196 -3.42 -19.26 -4.14
N ALA A 197 -3.12 -20.56 -4.02
CA ALA A 197 -3.73 -21.59 -4.83
C ALA A 197 -5.26 -21.65 -4.62
N ALA A 198 -5.71 -21.70 -3.36
CA ALA A 198 -7.13 -21.74 -3.02
C ALA A 198 -7.91 -20.50 -3.51
N VAL A 199 -7.28 -19.33 -3.46
CA VAL A 199 -7.83 -18.08 -3.99
C VAL A 199 -7.96 -18.13 -5.51
N ARG A 200 -6.95 -18.65 -6.22
CA ARG A 200 -6.94 -18.81 -7.69
C ARG A 200 -7.95 -19.85 -8.15
N GLU A 201 -7.97 -21.03 -7.54
CA GLU A 201 -8.90 -22.13 -7.84
C GLU A 201 -10.35 -21.75 -7.51
N GLY A 202 -10.55 -20.99 -6.44
CA GLY A 202 -11.88 -20.60 -5.97
C GLY A 202 -12.54 -19.46 -6.76
N GLY A 203 -11.77 -18.73 -7.59
CA GLY A 203 -12.27 -17.57 -8.33
C GLY A 203 -12.79 -16.46 -7.41
N TRP A 204 -12.15 -16.24 -6.26
CA TRP A 204 -12.71 -15.38 -5.20
C TRP A 204 -12.63 -13.90 -5.49
N PHE A 205 -11.76 -13.50 -6.40
CA PHE A 205 -11.57 -12.12 -6.79
C PHE A 205 -12.34 -11.78 -8.06
N ARG A 206 -12.95 -10.60 -8.06
CA ARG A 206 -13.53 -9.96 -9.24
C ARG A 206 -12.45 -9.24 -10.06
N GLU A 207 -11.45 -8.71 -9.37
CA GLU A 207 -10.36 -7.94 -9.97
C GLU A 207 -9.14 -8.03 -9.04
N GLU A 208 -7.95 -8.17 -9.62
CA GLU A 208 -6.69 -8.24 -8.89
C GLU A 208 -5.60 -7.44 -9.61
N LEU A 209 -4.64 -6.93 -8.84
CA LEU A 209 -3.43 -6.28 -9.33
C LEU A 209 -2.25 -6.69 -8.45
N TYR A 210 -1.14 -7.04 -9.08
CA TYR A 210 0.15 -7.28 -8.45
C TYR A 210 1.16 -6.33 -9.05
N ALA A 211 1.87 -5.58 -8.21
CA ALA A 211 2.92 -4.68 -8.64
C ALA A 211 4.15 -4.78 -7.74
N ARG A 212 5.30 -4.55 -8.35
CA ARG A 212 6.59 -4.44 -7.67
C ARG A 212 7.20 -3.09 -7.99
N PHE A 213 7.90 -2.54 -7.02
CA PHE A 213 8.52 -1.22 -7.12
C PHE A 213 9.92 -1.23 -6.57
N ARG A 214 10.78 -0.41 -7.18
CA ARG A 214 12.02 0.05 -6.59
C ARG A 214 11.70 1.23 -5.67
N ILE A 215 12.29 1.26 -4.48
CA ILE A 215 12.13 2.42 -3.58
C ILE A 215 13.14 3.48 -3.99
N SER A 216 12.65 4.66 -4.38
CA SER A 216 13.47 5.79 -4.83
C SER A 216 13.58 6.93 -3.81
N GLY A 217 12.90 6.79 -2.68
CA GLY A 217 13.11 7.66 -1.52
C GLY A 217 11.99 7.59 -0.51
N GLU A 218 12.19 8.27 0.60
CA GLU A 218 11.20 8.42 1.65
C GLU A 218 11.23 9.81 2.29
N THR A 219 10.11 10.22 2.89
CA THR A 219 10.03 11.42 3.72
C THR A 219 9.14 11.18 4.94
N GLY A 220 9.39 11.92 6.01
CA GLY A 220 8.69 11.76 7.28
C GLY A 220 9.28 10.62 8.13
N SER A 221 8.48 10.08 9.03
CA SER A 221 8.89 9.02 9.96
C SER A 221 7.76 8.03 10.19
N TRP A 222 8.11 6.78 10.48
CA TRP A 222 7.13 5.76 10.86
C TRP A 222 7.65 4.86 11.98
N ASP A 223 6.85 4.68 13.02
CA ASP A 223 7.25 4.12 14.31
C ASP A 223 8.51 4.79 14.90
N GLY A 224 8.63 6.10 14.72
CA GLY A 224 9.74 6.90 15.25
C GLY A 224 11.06 6.76 14.47
N GLN A 225 11.08 6.08 13.33
CA GLN A 225 12.27 5.90 12.49
C GLN A 225 12.24 6.81 11.25
N SER A 226 13.37 7.42 10.92
CA SER A 226 13.60 8.24 9.71
C SER A 226 15.11 8.36 9.43
N PRO A 227 15.61 7.93 8.26
CA PRO A 227 14.95 7.06 7.28
C PRO A 227 14.54 5.72 7.92
N ARG A 228 13.41 5.17 7.47
CA ARG A 228 12.94 3.85 7.91
C ARG A 228 13.51 2.72 7.05
N ILE A 229 13.71 2.98 5.76
CA ILE A 229 14.22 1.98 4.83
C ILE A 229 15.74 2.20 4.70
N PRO A 230 16.57 1.18 4.98
CA PRO A 230 18.00 1.27 4.74
C PRO A 230 18.24 1.24 3.23
N MET A 231 18.27 2.42 2.61
CA MET A 231 18.73 2.60 1.24
C MET A 231 20.25 2.74 1.30
N GLU A 232 20.99 1.86 0.61
CA GLU A 232 22.43 2.06 0.44
C GLU A 232 22.64 3.39 -0.29
N SER A 233 23.32 4.34 0.36
CA SER A 233 23.82 5.53 -0.33
C SER A 233 24.79 5.04 -1.40
N SER A 234 24.49 5.30 -2.67
CA SER A 234 25.52 5.26 -3.71
C SER A 234 26.62 6.21 -3.28
N ALA A 235 27.73 5.63 -2.79
CA ALA A 235 28.97 6.35 -2.55
C ALA A 235 29.61 6.75 -3.88
#